data_AF-A0A7S2BQW2-F1
#
_entry.id   AF-A0A7S2BQW2-F1
#
_cell.length_a   1.000
_cell.length_b   1.000
_cell.length_c   1.000
_cell.angle_alpha   90.00
_cell.angle_beta   90.00
_cell.angle_gamma   90.00
#
_symmetry.space_group_name_H-M   'P 1'
#
loop_
_entity.id
_entity.type
_entity.pdbx_description
1 polymer ?
#
loop_
_entity_poly.entity_id
_entity_poly.type
_entity_poly.pdbx_seq_one_letter_code
_entity_poly.pdbx_strand_id
1 'polypeptide(L)'
;MELYGNKRYKSLYYFAQIHNDAGGNPDCDEFHRNAGFIHNHIYLGLFFEQSLQMVNPRTCLHYWEYTSTFSRNNNTHFEKHYLDQMDGGTWTELMTSKYFGQSDPITGEVVNGRWAHTRAPRVNQDYFRDHGISPTQLF
;
A
#
# COMPACT_ATOMS: atom_id res chain seq x y z
N MET A 1 17.49 -8.45 -10.48
CA MET A 1 17.74 -7.32 -9.56
C MET A 1 18.86 -6.39 -10.04
N GLU A 2 19.67 -6.77 -11.04
CA GLU A 2 20.77 -5.94 -11.58
C GLU A 2 20.33 -4.70 -12.38
N LEU A 3 19.12 -4.67 -12.96
CA LEU A 3 18.73 -3.61 -13.92
C LEU A 3 18.52 -2.20 -13.30
N TYR A 4 18.18 -2.11 -12.00
CA TYR A 4 17.75 -0.84 -11.37
C TYR A 4 18.75 -0.28 -10.34
N GLY A 5 20.00 -0.77 -10.36
CA GLY A 5 21.00 -0.41 -9.35
C GLY A 5 20.68 -1.08 -8.01
N ASN A 6 21.33 -2.24 -7.78
CA ASN A 6 21.08 -3.21 -6.71
C ASN A 6 20.94 -2.63 -5.28
N LYS A 7 21.44 -1.42 -5.00
CA LYS A 7 21.43 -0.85 -3.64
C LYS A 7 20.30 0.14 -3.34
N ARG A 8 19.67 0.76 -4.34
CA ARG A 8 18.70 1.87 -4.12
C ARG A 8 17.24 1.50 -4.36
N TYR A 9 16.97 0.53 -5.23
CA TYR A 9 15.62 0.02 -5.39
C TYR A 9 15.19 -0.80 -4.18
N LYS A 10 13.98 -0.52 -3.67
CA LYS A 10 13.29 -1.35 -2.70
C LYS A 10 11.95 -1.80 -3.28
N SER A 11 11.64 -3.09 -3.13
CA SER A 11 10.36 -3.65 -3.56
C SER A 11 9.24 -3.31 -2.56
N LEU A 12 7.99 -3.48 -2.97
CA LEU A 12 6.82 -3.34 -2.09
C LEU A 12 6.98 -4.13 -0.78
N TYR A 13 7.55 -5.33 -0.89
CA TYR A 13 7.87 -6.23 0.21
C TYR A 13 8.72 -5.62 1.33
N TYR A 14 9.70 -4.79 0.96
CA TYR A 14 10.54 -4.08 1.91
C TYR A 14 9.76 -2.99 2.67
N PHE A 15 8.92 -2.23 1.98
CA PHE A 15 8.10 -1.19 2.60
C PHE A 15 7.01 -1.76 3.51
N ALA A 16 6.35 -2.84 3.07
CA ALA A 16 5.37 -3.55 3.88
C ALA A 16 5.99 -4.08 5.19
N GLN A 17 7.21 -4.59 5.12
CA GLN A 17 7.95 -4.99 6.30
C GLN A 17 8.25 -3.82 7.24
N ILE A 18 8.85 -2.73 6.75
CA ILE A 18 9.15 -1.55 7.60
C ILE A 18 7.92 -1.11 8.36
N HIS A 19 6.81 -0.94 7.63
CA HIS A 19 5.56 -0.46 8.19
C HIS A 19 5.01 -1.41 9.25
N ASN A 20 5.10 -2.73 9.03
CA ASN A 20 4.65 -3.74 9.98
C ASN A 20 5.56 -3.82 11.22
N ASP A 21 6.88 -3.81 11.03
CA ASP A 21 7.85 -3.94 12.13
C ASP A 21 7.84 -2.69 13.03
N ALA A 22 7.78 -1.49 12.44
CA ALA A 22 7.80 -0.22 13.16
C ALA A 22 6.40 0.27 13.61
N GLY A 23 5.32 -0.38 13.15
CA GLY A 23 3.94 -0.02 13.48
C GLY A 23 3.14 -1.11 14.20
N GLY A 24 3.66 -2.33 14.29
CA GLY A 24 2.98 -3.48 14.90
C GLY A 24 3.42 -3.81 16.33
N ASN A 25 4.40 -3.08 16.88
CA ASN A 25 4.89 -3.29 18.23
C ASN A 25 3.98 -2.58 19.26
N PRO A 26 3.42 -3.29 20.25
CA PRO A 26 2.53 -2.69 21.24
C PRO A 26 3.21 -1.65 22.14
N ASP A 27 4.52 -1.77 22.36
CA ASP A 27 5.31 -0.90 23.24
C ASP A 27 5.99 0.25 22.48
N CYS A 28 6.33 0.03 21.20
CA CYS A 28 7.08 0.97 20.36
C CYS A 28 6.47 1.08 18.95
N ASP A 29 5.26 1.62 18.86
CA ASP A 29 4.58 1.93 17.59
C ASP A 29 4.98 3.33 17.11
N GLU A 30 6.06 3.38 16.33
CA GLU A 30 6.61 4.62 15.79
C GLU A 30 5.76 5.17 14.64
N PHE A 31 4.98 4.32 13.97
CA PHE A 31 4.25 4.69 12.75
C PHE A 31 2.82 5.16 13.01
N HIS A 32 2.11 4.65 14.02
CA HIS A 32 0.69 4.95 14.23
C HIS A 32 0.40 5.69 15.52
N ARG A 33 1.36 5.75 16.46
CA ARG A 33 1.18 6.47 17.73
C ARG A 33 2.06 7.72 17.80
N ASN A 34 1.60 8.66 18.62
CA ASN A 34 2.36 9.86 19.00
C ASN A 34 2.79 10.74 17.80
N ALA A 35 3.90 11.47 17.96
CA ALA A 35 4.40 12.44 16.99
C ALA A 35 5.06 11.81 15.74
N GLY A 36 5.29 10.49 15.77
CA GLY A 36 5.92 9.75 14.67
C GLY A 36 5.02 9.59 13.44
N PHE A 37 3.69 9.58 13.62
CA PHE A 37 2.73 9.26 12.56
C PHE A 37 2.97 10.02 11.25
N ILE A 38 2.92 11.35 11.28
CA ILE A 38 3.07 12.17 10.08
C ILE A 38 4.47 12.07 9.48
N HIS A 39 5.50 12.20 10.32
CA HIS A 39 6.89 12.26 9.86
C HIS A 39 7.32 10.94 9.21
N ASN A 40 6.97 9.81 9.83
CA ASN A 40 7.32 8.49 9.34
C ASN A 40 6.59 8.13 8.04
N HIS A 41 5.31 8.52 7.90
CA HIS A 41 4.56 8.31 6.65
C HIS A 41 5.06 9.20 5.51
N ILE A 42 5.46 10.45 5.78
CA ILE A 42 6.09 11.33 4.77
C ILE A 42 7.42 10.72 4.31
N TYR A 43 8.27 10.29 5.26
CA TYR A 43 9.55 9.67 4.94
C TYR A 43 9.36 8.39 4.10
N LEU A 44 8.45 7.50 4.53
CA LEU A 44 8.17 6.25 3.84
C LEU A 44 7.63 6.50 2.42
N GLY A 45 6.75 7.50 2.25
CA GLY A 45 6.21 7.90 0.95
C GLY A 45 7.29 8.43 0.00
N LEU A 46 8.17 9.31 0.48
CA LEU A 46 9.30 9.83 -0.31
C LEU A 46 10.26 8.71 -0.71
N PHE A 47 10.54 7.77 0.20
CA PHE A 47 11.42 6.64 -0.10
C PHE A 47 10.77 5.66 -1.10
N PHE A 48 9.46 5.45 -1.00
CA PHE A 48 8.72 4.65 -1.97
C PHE A 48 8.73 5.31 -3.36
N GLU A 49 8.49 6.62 -3.44
CA GLU A 49 8.57 7.36 -4.70
C GLU A 49 9.96 7.24 -5.35
N GLN A 50 11.03 7.43 -4.59
CA GLN A 50 12.40 7.26 -5.10
C GLN A 50 12.64 5.85 -5.63
N SER A 51 12.08 4.82 -4.96
CA SER A 51 12.17 3.43 -5.43
C SER A 51 11.41 3.20 -6.74
N LEU A 52 10.25 3.83 -6.92
CA LEU A 52 9.50 3.79 -8.20
C LEU A 52 10.28 4.51 -9.32
N GLN A 53 10.92 5.63 -9.00
CA GLN A 53 11.72 6.40 -9.96
C GLN A 53 12.97 5.66 -10.45
N MET A 54 13.50 4.72 -9.67
CA MET A 54 14.55 3.81 -10.13
C MET A 54 14.08 2.88 -11.26
N VAL A 55 12.78 2.58 -11.33
CA VAL A 55 12.16 1.78 -12.41
C VAL A 55 11.75 2.67 -13.58
N ASN A 56 11.09 3.80 -13.30
CA ASN A 56 10.66 4.76 -14.29
C ASN A 56 10.76 6.19 -13.72
N PRO A 57 11.70 7.03 -14.17
CA PRO A 57 11.90 8.37 -13.62
C PRO A 57 10.74 9.34 -13.87
N ARG A 58 9.75 8.97 -14.69
CA ARG A 58 8.55 9.78 -14.97
C ARG A 58 7.39 9.52 -14.01
N THR A 59 7.56 8.63 -13.03
CA THR A 59 6.54 8.29 -12.05
C THR A 59 6.66 9.16 -10.79
N CYS A 60 5.55 9.34 -10.09
CA CYS A 60 5.48 9.95 -8.78
C CYS A 60 4.49 9.18 -7.90
N LEU A 61 4.55 9.40 -6.60
CA LEU A 61 3.55 8.89 -5.68
C LEU A 61 2.27 9.72 -5.81
N HIS A 62 1.20 9.07 -6.27
CA HIS A 62 -0.11 9.70 -6.36
C HIS A 62 -0.81 9.72 -4.99
N TYR A 63 -1.66 10.71 -4.77
CA TYR A 63 -2.55 10.76 -3.61
C TYR A 63 -4.00 10.53 -4.05
N TRP A 64 -4.82 10.05 -3.12
CA TRP A 64 -6.26 10.00 -3.29
C TRP A 64 -6.91 11.05 -2.39
N GLU A 65 -7.55 12.03 -3.01
CA GLU A 65 -8.41 13.00 -2.33
C GLU A 65 -9.74 12.30 -1.97
N TYR A 66 -9.74 11.60 -0.83
CA TYR A 66 -10.90 10.84 -0.39
C TYR A 66 -11.96 11.73 0.26
N THR A 67 -11.58 12.90 0.79
CA THR A 67 -12.52 13.85 1.42
C THR A 67 -13.56 14.37 0.43
N SER A 68 -13.18 14.81 -0.77
CA SER A 68 -14.08 15.19 -1.85
C SER A 68 -14.82 13.98 -2.41
N THR A 69 -14.12 12.85 -2.57
CA THR A 69 -14.72 11.58 -3.04
C THR A 69 -15.91 11.18 -2.17
N PHE A 70 -15.80 11.37 -0.85
CA PHE A 70 -16.85 11.07 0.13
C PHE A 70 -17.56 12.32 0.66
N SER A 71 -17.37 13.48 0.02
CA SER A 71 -18.03 14.71 0.47
C SER A 71 -19.52 14.63 0.17
N ARG A 72 -20.33 15.12 1.12
CA ARG A 72 -21.80 15.21 0.98
C ARG A 72 -22.24 16.03 -0.25
N ASN A 73 -21.39 16.94 -0.73
CA ASN A 73 -21.65 17.76 -1.91
C ASN A 73 -21.33 17.04 -3.23
N ASN A 74 -20.59 15.93 -3.19
CA ASN A 74 -20.26 15.08 -4.33
C ASN A 74 -20.95 13.70 -4.21
N ASN A 75 -22.19 13.75 -3.74
CA ASN A 75 -23.04 12.70 -3.17
C ASN A 75 -23.06 11.33 -3.89
N THR A 76 -22.72 11.29 -5.17
CA THR A 76 -22.89 10.09 -6.00
C THR A 76 -21.98 8.92 -5.62
N HIS A 77 -20.74 9.15 -5.18
CA HIS A 77 -19.82 8.05 -4.87
C HIS A 77 -20.07 7.45 -3.49
N PHE A 78 -20.23 8.30 -2.47
CA PHE A 78 -20.59 7.85 -1.12
C PHE A 78 -21.96 7.17 -1.09
N GLU A 79 -22.99 7.74 -1.73
CA GLU A 79 -24.31 7.10 -1.74
C GLU A 79 -24.31 5.77 -2.49
N LYS A 80 -23.63 5.67 -3.64
CA LYS A 80 -23.56 4.40 -4.38
C LYS A 80 -22.96 3.29 -3.52
N HIS A 81 -21.82 3.55 -2.88
CA HIS A 81 -21.18 2.56 -2.02
C HIS A 81 -21.99 2.28 -0.75
N TYR A 82 -22.61 3.29 -0.15
CA TYR A 82 -23.42 3.11 1.06
C TYR A 82 -24.69 2.30 0.79
N LEU A 83 -25.32 2.48 -0.38
CA LEU A 83 -26.53 1.77 -0.79
C LEU A 83 -26.24 0.33 -1.26
N ASP A 84 -25.01 0.05 -1.70
CA ASP A 84 -24.56 -1.28 -2.09
C ASP A 84 -23.16 -1.57 -1.55
N GLN A 85 -23.10 -2.06 -0.32
CA GLN A 85 -21.84 -2.47 0.33
C GLN A 85 -21.21 -3.70 -0.33
N MET A 86 -21.95 -4.39 -1.23
CA MET A 86 -21.51 -5.57 -1.97
C MET A 86 -21.01 -5.22 -3.38
N ASP A 87 -20.85 -3.94 -3.69
CA ASP A 87 -20.51 -3.45 -5.02
C ASP A 87 -19.05 -3.72 -5.46
N GLY A 88 -18.24 -4.32 -4.58
CA GLY A 88 -16.86 -4.70 -4.86
C GLY A 88 -15.95 -3.53 -5.26
N GLY A 89 -16.31 -2.29 -4.89
CA GLY A 89 -15.58 -1.08 -5.27
C GLY A 89 -16.01 -0.46 -6.61
N THR A 90 -16.99 -1.02 -7.32
CA THR A 90 -17.43 -0.53 -8.65
C THR A 90 -17.90 0.94 -8.67
N TRP A 91 -18.20 1.51 -7.50
CA TRP A 91 -18.55 2.91 -7.33
C TRP A 91 -17.43 3.89 -7.72
N THR A 92 -16.18 3.46 -7.88
CA THR A 92 -15.05 4.30 -8.33
C THR A 92 -14.21 3.63 -9.41
N GLU A 93 -13.70 4.41 -10.37
CA GLU A 93 -12.78 3.90 -11.40
C GLU A 93 -11.48 3.33 -10.78
N LEU A 94 -11.09 3.84 -9.60
CA LEU A 94 -9.88 3.40 -8.88
C LEU A 94 -9.92 1.90 -8.53
N MET A 95 -11.10 1.36 -8.24
CA MET A 95 -11.29 -0.05 -7.89
C MET A 95 -11.80 -0.86 -9.09
N THR A 96 -11.31 -0.53 -10.28
CA THR A 96 -11.53 -1.33 -11.50
C THR A 96 -10.24 -1.97 -11.96
N SER A 97 -10.31 -2.90 -12.91
CA SER A 97 -9.14 -3.56 -13.49
C SER A 97 -8.14 -2.60 -14.16
N LYS A 98 -8.55 -1.36 -14.45
CA LYS A 98 -7.68 -0.28 -14.95
C LYS A 98 -6.63 0.15 -13.91
N TYR A 99 -6.98 0.12 -12.62
CA TYR A 99 -6.13 0.60 -11.51
C TYR A 99 -5.92 -0.51 -10.47
N PHE A 100 -6.59 -0.45 -9.31
CA PHE A 100 -6.30 -1.31 -8.16
C PHE A 100 -7.05 -2.65 -8.18
N GLY A 101 -8.10 -2.77 -8.99
CA GLY A 101 -8.93 -3.97 -9.07
C GLY A 101 -10.16 -3.92 -8.15
N GLN A 102 -11.16 -4.71 -8.50
CA GLN A 102 -12.37 -4.91 -7.70
C GLN A 102 -12.12 -5.94 -6.60
N SER A 103 -12.81 -5.80 -5.48
CA SER A 103 -12.83 -6.81 -4.42
C SER A 103 -14.07 -7.70 -4.49
N ASP A 104 -13.91 -8.98 -4.20
CA ASP A 104 -15.03 -9.84 -3.83
C ASP A 104 -15.45 -9.47 -2.39
N PRO A 105 -16.68 -8.97 -2.19
CA PRO A 105 -17.14 -8.51 -0.87
C PRO A 105 -17.36 -9.65 0.13
N ILE A 106 -17.41 -10.91 -0.32
CA ILE A 106 -17.57 -12.09 0.56
C ILE A 106 -16.20 -12.59 1.02
N THR A 107 -15.23 -12.69 0.12
CA THR A 107 -13.92 -13.27 0.41
C THR A 107 -12.85 -12.24 0.75
N GLY A 108 -13.07 -10.97 0.40
CA GLY A 108 -12.10 -9.88 0.49
C GLY A 108 -11.00 -9.94 -0.57
N GLU A 109 -11.07 -10.87 -1.52
CA GLU A 109 -10.06 -11.05 -2.56
C GLU A 109 -10.13 -9.96 -3.63
N VAL A 110 -8.98 -9.47 -4.12
CA VAL A 110 -8.95 -8.66 -5.35
C VAL A 110 -9.09 -9.59 -6.55
N VAL A 111 -10.16 -9.44 -7.34
CA VAL A 111 -10.55 -10.41 -8.37
C VAL A 111 -10.13 -10.03 -9.80
N ASN A 112 -9.66 -8.80 -10.03
CA ASN A 112 -9.21 -8.36 -11.35
C ASN A 112 -8.13 -7.26 -11.28
N GLY A 113 -7.63 -6.86 -12.44
CA GLY A 113 -6.54 -5.88 -12.54
C GLY A 113 -5.16 -6.46 -12.24
N ARG A 114 -4.17 -5.59 -12.06
CA ARG A 114 -2.76 -5.99 -11.88
C ARG A 114 -2.48 -6.65 -10.53
N TRP A 115 -3.37 -6.46 -9.57
CA TRP A 115 -3.26 -6.98 -8.21
C TRP A 115 -4.16 -8.20 -7.97
N ALA A 116 -4.86 -8.70 -9.00
CA ALA A 116 -5.74 -9.87 -8.88
C ALA A 116 -4.99 -11.06 -8.27
N HIS A 117 -5.62 -11.74 -7.29
CA HIS A 117 -5.06 -12.92 -6.63
C HIS A 117 -3.69 -12.69 -5.95
N THR A 118 -3.29 -11.43 -5.74
CA THR A 118 -2.03 -11.12 -5.06
C THR A 118 -2.14 -11.58 -3.61
N ARG A 119 -1.25 -12.49 -3.21
CA ARG A 119 -1.17 -12.92 -1.82
C ARG A 119 -0.43 -11.86 -1.02
N ALA A 120 -1.05 -11.43 0.07
CA ALA A 120 -0.34 -10.69 1.09
C ALA A 120 0.85 -11.54 1.58
N PRO A 121 2.08 -11.02 1.54
CA PRO A 121 3.25 -11.75 2.04
C PRO A 121 3.09 -12.00 3.53
N ARG A 122 3.33 -13.24 3.97
CA ARG A 122 3.46 -13.52 5.39
C ARG A 122 4.88 -13.17 5.82
N VAL A 123 5.01 -12.06 6.54
CA VAL A 123 6.30 -11.62 7.07
C VAL A 123 6.72 -12.59 8.19
N ASN A 124 7.69 -13.45 7.89
CA ASN A 124 8.27 -14.44 8.80
C ASN A 124 9.79 -14.57 8.56
N GLN A 125 10.47 -15.42 9.32
CA GLN A 125 11.93 -15.62 9.16
C GLN A 125 12.32 -16.12 7.76
N ASP A 126 11.52 -16.99 7.16
CA ASP A 126 11.76 -17.50 5.80
C ASP A 126 11.69 -16.38 4.77
N TYR A 127 10.67 -15.52 4.88
CA TYR A 127 10.50 -14.36 4.02
C TYR A 127 11.70 -13.42 4.08
N PHE A 128 12.25 -13.15 5.26
CA PHE A 128 13.45 -12.31 5.42
C PHE A 128 14.66 -12.91 4.69
N ARG A 129 14.91 -14.21 4.89
CA ARG A 129 15.98 -14.94 4.21
C ARG A 129 15.82 -14.87 2.69
N ASP A 130 14.61 -15.17 2.19
CA ASP A 130 14.34 -15.30 0.76
C ASP A 130 14.41 -13.95 0.02
N HIS A 131 14.26 -12.84 0.73
CA HIS A 131 14.33 -11.48 0.18
C HIS A 131 15.63 -10.74 0.51
N GLY A 132 16.61 -11.42 1.14
CA GLY A 132 17.89 -10.82 1.49
C GLY A 132 17.78 -9.71 2.54
N ILE A 133 16.78 -9.80 3.41
CA ILE A 133 16.52 -8.84 4.50
C ILE A 133 17.07 -9.45 5.79
N SER A 134 17.87 -8.69 6.54
CA SER A 134 18.43 -9.20 7.78
C SER A 134 17.34 -9.35 8.86
N PRO A 135 17.20 -10.51 9.51
CA PRO A 135 16.21 -10.72 10.58
C PRO A 135 16.52 -9.92 11.84
N THR A 136 17.71 -9.32 11.95
CA THR A 136 18.12 -8.44 13.06
C THR A 136 18.18 -6.98 12.65
N GLN A 137 17.78 -6.64 11.42
CA GLN A 137 17.72 -5.26 10.98
C GLN A 137 16.50 -4.61 11.62
N LEU A 138 16.72 -4.08 12.82
CA LEU A 138 15.84 -3.12 13.44
C LEU A 138 15.95 -1.81 12.65
N PHE A 139 14.81 -1.19 12.38
CA PHE A 139 14.74 0.19 11.93
C PHE A 139 14.95 1.11 13.14
#